data_AF-A0A946TMH6-F1
#
_entry.id   AF-A0A946TMH6-F1
#
_cell.length_a   1.000
_cell.length_b   1.000
_cell.length_c   1.000
_cell.angle_alpha   90.00
_cell.angle_beta   90.00
_cell.angle_gamma   90.00
#
_symmetry.space_group_name_H-M   'P 1'
#
loop_
_entity.id
_entity.type
_entity.pdbx_description
1 polymer ?
#
loop_
_entity_poly.entity_id
_entity_poly.type
_entity_poly.pdbx_seq_one_letter_code
_entity_poly.pdbx_strand_id
1 'polypeptide(L)'
;FKVDGWESLRPYRIGYIRGIKFAENNTTSMDSRAVSDYKTMFQMLRKDRFDIIVSPRLNGLYQMKQLGIKQIKELNPAIMRFDLFHYLNNKHAALVPKISAVFKKMKADGELTKIRSHVIAVLMKRAEQKLPICDTDYKCFD
;
A
#
# COMPACT_ATOMS: atom_id res chain seq x y z
N PHE A 1 -9.90 -3.46 19.56
CA PHE A 1 -10.63 -3.03 18.35
C PHE A 1 -10.59 -4.16 17.32
N LYS A 2 -11.75 -4.52 16.74
CA LYS A 2 -11.90 -5.50 15.67
C LYS A 2 -12.27 -4.74 14.41
N VAL A 3 -11.60 -5.01 13.29
CA VAL A 3 -11.96 -4.41 12.00
C VAL A 3 -13.20 -5.11 11.47
N ASP A 4 -14.25 -4.34 11.20
CA ASP A 4 -15.51 -4.82 10.64
C ASP A 4 -16.07 -3.80 9.64
N GLY A 5 -15.49 -3.83 8.43
CA GLY A 5 -15.79 -2.86 7.38
C GLY A 5 -15.41 -1.41 7.73
N TRP A 6 -15.75 -0.49 6.82
CA TRP A 6 -15.42 0.93 6.94
C TRP A 6 -16.12 1.61 8.13
N GLU A 7 -17.36 1.23 8.41
CA GLU A 7 -18.14 1.80 9.52
C GLU A 7 -17.51 1.55 10.89
N SER A 8 -16.77 0.45 11.06
CA SER A 8 -16.02 0.22 12.30
C SER A 8 -14.97 1.30 12.59
N LEU A 9 -14.55 2.08 11.58
CA LEU A 9 -13.60 3.18 11.74
C LEU A 9 -14.25 4.51 12.14
N ARG A 10 -15.58 4.64 12.05
CA ARG A 10 -16.29 5.92 12.27
C ARG A 10 -15.97 6.64 13.59
N PRO A 11 -15.74 5.95 14.73
CA PRO A 11 -15.42 6.63 15.99
C PRO A 11 -13.99 7.21 16.07
N TYR A 12 -13.15 7.02 15.05
CA TYR A 12 -11.71 7.29 15.10
C TYR A 12 -11.32 8.44 14.16
N ARG A 13 -10.20 9.12 14.49
CA ARG A 13 -9.52 10.04 13.58
C ARG A 13 -8.67 9.26 12.58
N ILE A 14 -9.01 9.36 11.30
CA ILE A 14 -8.45 8.52 10.24
C ILE A 14 -7.46 9.30 9.38
N GLY A 15 -6.23 8.79 9.24
CA GLY A 15 -5.26 9.28 8.26
C GLY A 15 -5.20 8.39 7.00
N TYR A 16 -5.10 8.99 5.81
CA TYR A 16 -4.86 8.24 4.57
C TYR A 16 -4.04 9.06 3.57
N ILE A 17 -3.45 8.41 2.56
CA ILE A 17 -2.70 9.11 1.50
C ILE A 17 -3.65 9.69 0.45
N ARG A 18 -3.46 10.97 0.10
CA ARG A 18 -4.17 11.63 -1.01
C ARG A 18 -3.99 10.86 -2.31
N GLY A 19 -5.06 10.67 -3.07
CA GLY A 19 -5.10 9.90 -4.31
C GLY A 19 -5.48 8.43 -4.12
N ILE A 20 -5.50 7.93 -2.88
CA ILE A 20 -6.00 6.59 -2.59
C ILE A 20 -7.53 6.62 -2.53
N LYS A 21 -8.15 6.46 -3.71
CA LYS A 21 -9.61 6.65 -3.90
C LYS A 21 -10.49 5.79 -3.02
N PHE A 22 -10.07 4.56 -2.68
CA PHE A 22 -10.87 3.74 -1.79
C PHE A 22 -10.93 4.32 -0.37
N ALA A 23 -9.83 4.87 0.15
CA ALA A 23 -9.84 5.48 1.47
C ALA A 23 -10.62 6.80 1.43
N GLU A 24 -10.41 7.63 0.41
CA GLU A 24 -11.16 8.87 0.20
C GLU A 24 -12.68 8.64 0.19
N ASN A 25 -13.14 7.75 -0.69
CA ASN A 25 -14.57 7.53 -0.91
C ASN A 25 -15.25 6.90 0.31
N ASN A 26 -14.59 5.96 0.99
CA ASN A 26 -15.20 5.25 2.12
C ASN A 26 -15.10 6.00 3.46
N THR A 27 -14.35 7.11 3.53
CA THR A 27 -14.17 7.89 4.77
C THR A 27 -14.67 9.33 4.65
N THR A 28 -15.35 9.68 3.54
CA THR A 28 -15.83 11.04 3.26
C THR A 28 -16.72 11.62 4.36
N SER A 29 -17.54 10.79 5.02
CA SER A 29 -18.44 11.21 6.11
C SER A 29 -17.90 10.89 7.51
N MET A 30 -16.59 10.69 7.65
CA MET A 30 -15.92 10.34 8.91
C MET A 30 -14.90 11.42 9.26
N ASP A 31 -14.39 11.42 10.51
CA ASP A 31 -13.27 12.28 10.90
C ASP A 31 -11.99 11.76 10.22
N SER A 32 -11.76 12.18 8.98
CA SER A 32 -10.68 11.69 8.14
C SER A 32 -9.90 12.82 7.48
N ARG A 33 -8.59 12.63 7.30
CA ARG A 33 -7.72 13.62 6.68
C ARG A 33 -6.70 12.97 5.73
N ALA A 34 -6.66 13.50 4.52
CA ALA A 34 -5.65 13.16 3.54
C ALA A 34 -4.28 13.79 3.88
N VAL A 35 -3.21 13.02 3.72
CA VAL A 35 -1.81 13.49 3.78
C VAL A 35 -1.05 13.12 2.51
N SER A 36 0.08 13.79 2.26
CA SER A 36 0.86 13.66 1.03
C SER A 36 1.78 12.44 0.97
N ASP A 37 2.23 11.94 2.13
CA ASP A 37 3.28 10.92 2.19
C ASP A 37 3.16 10.05 3.45
N TYR A 38 3.65 8.82 3.35
CA TYR A 38 3.58 7.83 4.42
C TYR A 38 4.38 8.23 5.65
N LYS A 39 5.53 8.92 5.51
CA LYS A 39 6.35 9.35 6.64
C LYS A 39 5.55 10.31 7.53
N THR A 40 4.93 11.34 6.94
CA THR A 40 4.04 12.27 7.63
C THR A 40 2.85 11.56 8.26
N MET A 41 2.22 10.64 7.53
CA MET A 41 1.07 9.87 8.05
C MET A 41 1.40 9.11 9.33
N PHE A 42 2.53 8.39 9.34
CA PHE A 42 2.99 7.64 10.51
C PHE A 42 3.46 8.55 11.65
N GLN A 43 4.05 9.71 11.35
CA GLN A 43 4.39 10.71 12.37
C GLN A 43 3.14 11.30 13.04
N MET A 44 2.08 11.55 12.27
CA MET A 44 0.80 12.02 12.80
C MET A 44 0.14 10.98 13.71
N LEU A 45 0.18 9.69 13.31
CA LEU A 45 -0.29 8.59 14.16
C LEU A 45 0.51 8.51 15.48
N ARG A 46 1.84 8.65 15.43
CA ARG A 46 2.70 8.65 16.64
C ARG A 46 2.51 9.85 17.57
N LYS A 47 1.92 10.94 17.08
CA LYS A 47 1.67 12.18 17.82
C LYS A 47 0.20 12.30 18.23
N ASP A 48 -0.53 11.18 18.22
CA ASP A 48 -1.94 11.09 18.58
C ASP A 48 -2.83 12.07 17.78
N ARG A 49 -2.45 12.37 16.53
CA ARG A 49 -3.24 13.18 15.59
C ARG A 49 -4.18 12.32 14.75
N PHE A 50 -3.82 11.06 14.55
CA PHE A 50 -4.70 10.02 14.03
C PHE A 50 -4.77 8.89 15.06
N ASP A 51 -5.91 8.24 15.16
CA ASP A 51 -6.07 7.01 15.94
C ASP A 51 -5.82 5.78 15.03
N ILE A 52 -6.20 5.88 13.76
CA ILE A 52 -6.05 4.84 12.75
C ILE A 52 -5.51 5.47 11.45
N ILE A 53 -4.63 4.75 10.77
CA ILE A 53 -4.23 5.09 9.40
C ILE A 53 -4.63 3.96 8.45
N VAL A 54 -5.07 4.33 7.24
CA VAL A 54 -5.42 3.39 6.18
C VAL A 54 -4.35 3.42 5.10
N SER A 55 -3.75 2.26 4.83
CA SER A 55 -2.63 2.10 3.92
C SER A 55 -2.70 0.76 3.19
N PRO A 56 -2.23 0.66 1.94
CA PRO A 56 -1.82 -0.62 1.37
C PRO A 56 -0.84 -1.31 2.32
N ARG A 57 -1.00 -2.63 2.50
CA ARG A 57 -0.27 -3.40 3.50
C ARG A 57 1.25 -3.27 3.37
N LEU A 58 1.79 -3.46 2.16
CA LEU A 58 3.23 -3.42 1.91
C LEU A 58 3.84 -2.05 2.26
N ASN A 59 3.15 -0.97 1.88
CA ASN A 59 3.58 0.40 2.16
C ASN A 59 3.60 0.69 3.67
N GLY A 60 2.59 0.22 4.40
CA GLY A 60 2.52 0.34 5.86
C GLY A 60 3.67 -0.40 6.54
N LEU A 61 3.91 -1.66 6.17
CA LEU A 61 5.00 -2.48 6.71
C LEU A 61 6.38 -1.88 6.38
N TYR A 62 6.58 -1.41 5.15
CA TYR A 62 7.79 -0.72 4.72
C TYR A 62 8.05 0.52 5.58
N GLN A 63 7.05 1.38 5.76
CA GLN A 63 7.19 2.62 6.51
C GLN A 63 7.44 2.38 8.00
N MET A 64 6.77 1.39 8.61
CA MET A 64 7.01 0.97 9.99
C MET A 64 8.46 0.52 10.19
N LYS A 65 8.96 -0.31 9.27
CA LYS A 65 10.33 -0.84 9.31
C LYS A 65 11.37 0.26 9.10
N GLN A 66 11.16 1.13 8.12
CA GLN A 66 12.06 2.26 7.82
C GLN A 66 12.15 3.27 8.97
N LEU A 67 11.04 3.54 9.68
CA LEU A 67 11.01 4.46 10.82
C LEU A 67 11.37 3.79 12.15
N GLY A 68 11.60 2.48 12.18
CA GLY A 68 11.87 1.72 13.40
C GLY A 68 10.70 1.75 14.40
N ILE A 69 9.46 1.84 13.92
CA ILE A 69 8.26 1.95 14.76
C ILE A 69 7.89 0.56 15.29
N LYS A 70 7.82 0.42 16.62
CA LYS A 70 7.42 -0.82 17.30
C LYS A 70 6.07 -0.75 18.02
N GLN A 71 5.57 0.47 18.28
CA GLN A 71 4.37 0.70 19.09
C GLN A 71 3.07 0.69 18.27
N ILE A 72 3.17 0.71 16.94
CA ILE A 72 2.03 0.64 16.03
C ILE A 72 1.91 -0.81 15.54
N LYS A 73 0.69 -1.30 15.37
CA LYS A 73 0.41 -2.65 14.87
C LYS A 73 -0.53 -2.60 13.66
N GLU A 74 -0.32 -3.54 12.74
CA GLU A 74 -1.27 -3.81 11.66
C GLU A 74 -2.57 -4.37 12.26
N LEU A 75 -3.71 -3.83 11.84
CA LEU A 75 -5.02 -4.34 12.22
C LEU A 75 -5.48 -5.44 11.24
N ASN A 76 -6.08 -6.49 11.77
CA ASN A 76 -6.61 -7.61 11.00
C ASN A 76 -8.10 -7.84 11.33
N PRO A 77 -8.92 -8.31 10.37
CA PRO A 77 -8.59 -8.51 8.96
C PRO A 77 -8.34 -7.19 8.21
N ALA A 78 -7.81 -7.27 6.99
CA ALA A 78 -7.76 -6.11 6.10
C ALA A 78 -9.18 -5.55 5.91
N ILE A 79 -9.35 -4.23 6.03
CA ILE A 79 -10.66 -3.57 5.92
C ILE A 79 -11.33 -3.81 4.57
N MET A 80 -10.51 -3.98 3.53
CA MET A 80 -10.94 -4.28 2.17
C MET A 80 -9.76 -4.91 1.40
N ARG A 81 -10.08 -5.74 0.40
CA ARG A 81 -9.10 -6.35 -0.51
C ARG A 81 -9.51 -6.07 -1.95
N PHE A 82 -8.51 -5.82 -2.79
CA PHE A 82 -8.69 -5.58 -4.22
C PHE A 82 -7.61 -6.31 -5.00
N ASP A 83 -7.98 -6.78 -6.19
CA ASP A 83 -7.02 -7.19 -7.20
C ASP A 83 -6.45 -5.96 -7.91
N LEU A 84 -5.15 -5.99 -8.16
CA LEU A 84 -4.45 -4.92 -8.88
C LEU A 84 -4.32 -5.31 -10.35
N PHE A 85 -4.66 -4.38 -11.23
CA PHE A 85 -4.61 -4.57 -12.68
C PHE A 85 -3.70 -3.53 -13.34
N HIS A 86 -3.13 -3.92 -14.48
CA HIS A 86 -2.42 -2.98 -15.34
C HIS A 86 -3.43 -2.14 -16.13
N TYR A 87 -3.37 -0.83 -15.99
CA TYR A 87 -4.23 0.09 -16.73
C TYR A 87 -3.61 0.44 -18.07
N LEU A 88 -4.45 0.45 -19.12
CA LEU A 88 -4.09 0.91 -20.45
C LEU A 88 -5.00 2.08 -20.84
N ASN A 89 -4.46 3.02 -21.59
CA ASN A 89 -5.30 4.02 -22.23
C ASN A 89 -6.28 3.34 -23.20
N ASN A 90 -7.54 3.79 -23.26
CA ASN A 90 -8.59 3.21 -24.10
C ASN A 90 -8.18 3.09 -25.58
N LYS A 91 -7.36 4.00 -26.11
CA LYS A 91 -6.85 3.93 -27.49
C LYS A 91 -5.98 2.69 -27.78
N HIS A 92 -5.52 2.02 -26.73
CA HIS A 92 -4.71 0.80 -26.79
C HIS A 92 -5.48 -0.45 -26.32
N ALA A 93 -6.81 -0.43 -26.34
CA ALA A 93 -7.64 -1.57 -25.93
C ALA A 93 -7.28 -2.87 -26.67
N ALA A 94 -6.84 -2.80 -27.92
CA ALA A 94 -6.38 -3.96 -28.69
C ALA A 94 -5.14 -4.67 -28.09
N LEU A 95 -4.38 -4.02 -27.18
CA LEU A 95 -3.26 -4.64 -26.47
C LEU A 95 -3.70 -5.47 -25.26
N VAL A 96 -4.91 -5.27 -24.75
CA VAL A 96 -5.44 -5.99 -23.57
C VAL A 96 -5.29 -7.50 -23.70
N PRO A 97 -5.75 -8.18 -24.78
CA PRO A 97 -5.61 -9.63 -24.88
C PRO A 97 -4.14 -10.08 -24.93
N LYS A 98 -3.27 -9.32 -25.59
CA LYS A 98 -1.84 -9.64 -25.73
C LYS A 98 -1.13 -9.56 -24.39
N ILE A 99 -1.29 -8.45 -23.67
CA ILE A 99 -0.68 -8.24 -22.35
C ILE A 99 -1.24 -9.23 -21.32
N SER A 100 -2.56 -9.48 -21.38
CA SER A 100 -3.21 -10.46 -20.50
C SER A 100 -2.69 -11.88 -20.72
N ALA A 101 -2.41 -12.27 -21.96
CA ALA A 101 -1.83 -13.58 -22.26
C ALA A 101 -0.44 -13.74 -21.63
N VAL A 102 0.40 -12.69 -21.70
CA VAL A 102 1.71 -12.67 -21.05
C VAL A 102 1.57 -12.80 -19.54
N PHE A 103 0.74 -11.98 -18.88
CA PHE A 103 0.55 -12.08 -17.43
C PHE A 103 -0.03 -13.42 -16.98
N LYS A 104 -0.91 -14.04 -17.78
CA LYS A 104 -1.43 -15.39 -17.51
C LYS A 104 -0.31 -16.43 -17.58
N LYS A 105 0.57 -16.35 -18.58
CA LYS A 105 1.75 -17.22 -18.69
C LYS A 105 2.68 -17.05 -17.49
N MET A 106 3.08 -15.81 -17.19
CA MET A 106 3.96 -15.48 -16.05
C MET A 106 3.34 -15.88 -14.69
N LYS A 107 2.01 -15.91 -14.59
CA LYS A 107 1.32 -16.43 -13.41
C LYS A 107 1.40 -17.95 -13.33
N ALA A 108 1.17 -18.63 -14.46
CA ALA A 108 1.15 -20.08 -14.55
C ALA A 108 2.53 -20.71 -14.33
N ASP A 109 3.61 -20.08 -14.83
CA ASP A 109 5.00 -20.54 -14.64
C ASP A 109 5.66 -20.02 -13.34
N GLY A 110 4.96 -19.17 -12.59
CA GLY A 110 5.39 -18.64 -11.30
C GLY A 110 6.35 -17.45 -11.37
N GLU A 111 6.66 -16.93 -12.56
CA GLU A 111 7.52 -15.75 -12.74
C GLU A 111 7.01 -14.53 -11.95
N LEU A 112 5.70 -14.25 -11.98
CA LEU A 112 5.11 -13.14 -11.22
C LEU A 112 5.35 -13.27 -9.71
N THR A 113 5.26 -14.49 -9.17
CA THR A 113 5.50 -14.75 -7.76
C THR A 113 6.97 -14.54 -7.40
N LYS A 114 7.89 -14.96 -8.28
CA LYS A 114 9.34 -14.76 -8.12
C LYS A 114 9.68 -13.27 -8.09
N ILE A 115 9.22 -12.51 -9.09
CA ILE A 115 9.42 -11.05 -9.17
C ILE A 115 8.86 -10.38 -7.91
N ARG A 116 7.62 -10.70 -7.53
CA ARG A 116 6.99 -10.10 -6.35
C ARG A 116 7.77 -10.38 -5.07
N SER A 117 8.22 -11.61 -4.88
CA SER A 117 8.97 -12.01 -3.68
C SER A 117 10.32 -11.32 -3.61
N HIS A 118 11.04 -11.23 -4.74
CA HIS A 118 12.30 -10.50 -4.88
C HIS A 118 12.14 -9.02 -4.52
N VAL A 119 11.18 -8.34 -5.16
CA VAL A 119 10.90 -6.91 -4.90
C VAL A 119 10.58 -6.67 -3.43
N ILE A 120 9.74 -7.50 -2.82
CA ILE A 120 9.40 -7.36 -1.39
C ILE A 120 10.65 -7.55 -0.52
N ALA A 121 11.47 -8.57 -0.79
CA ALA A 121 12.69 -8.83 -0.02
C ALA A 121 13.68 -7.65 -0.10
N VAL A 122 13.94 -7.13 -1.30
CA VAL A 122 14.79 -5.95 -1.52
C VAL A 122 14.26 -4.74 -0.77
N LEU A 123 12.96 -4.43 -0.92
CA LEU A 123 12.35 -3.28 -0.23
C LEU A 123 12.43 -3.40 1.29
N MET A 124 12.17 -4.58 1.86
CA MET A 124 12.25 -4.80 3.30
C MET A 124 13.69 -4.67 3.82
N LYS A 125 14.68 -5.22 3.13
CA LYS A 125 16.11 -5.10 3.49
C LYS A 125 16.56 -3.64 3.47
N ARG A 126 16.17 -2.88 2.43
CA ARG A 126 16.47 -1.45 2.33
C ARG A 126 15.83 -0.64 3.46
N ALA A 127 14.59 -0.98 3.83
CA ALA A 127 13.90 -0.33 4.95
C ALA A 127 14.64 -0.54 6.27
N GLU A 128 15.13 -1.75 6.56
CA GLU A 128 15.94 -2.03 7.76
C GLU A 128 17.22 -1.19 7.80
N GLN A 129 17.86 -1.04 6.65
CA GLN A 129 19.07 -0.26 6.47
C GLN A 129 18.82 1.26 6.38
N LYS A 130 17.56 1.69 6.49
CA LYS A 130 17.12 3.10 6.35
C LYS A 130 17.55 3.75 5.02
N LEU A 131 17.70 2.93 3.97
CA LEU A 131 17.99 3.41 2.62
C LEU A 131 16.73 4.00 1.98
N PRO A 132 16.87 4.96 1.04
CA PRO A 132 15.73 5.48 0.29
C PRO A 132 15.05 4.37 -0.51
N ILE A 133 13.78 4.58 -0.84
CA ILE A 133 13.06 3.72 -1.77
C ILE A 133 13.82 3.68 -3.11
N CYS A 134 13.72 2.56 -3.80
CA CYS A 134 14.43 2.34 -5.04
C CYS A 134 13.52 2.68 -6.22
N ASP A 135 13.48 3.96 -6.56
CA ASP A 135 12.58 4.53 -7.57
C ASP A 135 13.28 5.45 -8.58
N THR A 136 14.60 5.65 -8.46
CA THR A 136 15.37 6.50 -9.39
C THR A 136 15.78 5.74 -10.64
N ASP A 137 16.53 4.64 -10.49
CA ASP A 137 17.05 3.84 -11.61
C ASP A 137 16.73 2.34 -11.48
N TYR A 138 16.04 1.95 -10.40
CA TYR A 138 15.63 0.58 -10.09
C TYR A 138 16.77 -0.46 -9.96
N LYS A 139 18.05 -0.05 -9.98
CA LYS A 139 19.21 -0.96 -9.94
C LYS A 139 19.32 -1.82 -8.68
N CYS A 140 18.62 -1.46 -7.62
CA CYS A 140 18.60 -2.29 -6.42
C CYS A 140 17.86 -3.63 -6.61
N PHE A 141 17.11 -3.77 -7.71
CA PHE A 141 16.38 -4.98 -8.06
C PHE A 141 17.15 -5.88 -9.03
N ASP A 142 18.31 -5.42 -9.52
CA ASP A 142 19.27 -6.23 -10.28
C ASP A 142 20.05 -7.16 -9.32
#